data_AF-B6AI99-F1
#
_entry.id   AF-B6AI99-F1
#
_cell.length_a   1.000
_cell.length_b   1.000
_cell.length_c   1.000
_cell.angle_alpha   90.00
_cell.angle_beta   90.00
_cell.angle_gamma   90.00
#
_symmetry.space_group_name_H-M   'P 1'
#
loop_
_entity.id
_entity.type
_entity.pdbx_description
1 polymer ?
#
loop_
_entity_poly.entity_id
_entity_poly.type
_entity_poly.pdbx_seq_one_letter_code
_entity_poly.pdbx_strand_id
1 'polypeptide(L)'
;MTDVNILRQLKIMTAVLNRTMKDLEYYKKEGCEFNTKIELMKNQGRDIHDIQQQEKCLHETLQVYHEVLKRLHSSYFDLKTFLTEYFDEKLAEIDMCNLPKPDDELSTLLRNAYMELNNAELKYNILSQCKENISISTENMQCDNDV
;
A
#
# COMPACT_ATOMS: atom_id res chain seq x y z
N MET A 1 6.56 30.71 -11.26
CA MET A 1 7.42 29.77 -12.02
C MET A 1 7.82 28.67 -11.04
N THR A 2 7.27 27.47 -11.15
CA THR A 2 7.60 26.36 -10.24
C THR A 2 8.99 25.84 -10.58
N ASP A 3 9.86 25.68 -9.58
CA ASP A 3 11.23 25.21 -9.79
C ASP A 3 11.23 23.79 -10.41
N VAL A 4 12.06 23.60 -11.43
CA VAL A 4 12.24 22.30 -12.13
C VAL A 4 12.63 21.19 -11.14
N ASN A 5 13.39 21.53 -10.09
CA ASN A 5 13.76 20.60 -9.03
C ASN A 5 12.55 20.15 -8.21
N ILE A 6 11.62 21.05 -7.91
CA ILE A 6 10.38 20.73 -7.18
C ILE A 6 9.51 19.79 -8.02
N LEU A 7 9.36 20.06 -9.32
CA LEU A 7 8.60 19.19 -10.24
C LEU A 7 9.22 17.79 -10.36
N ARG A 8 10.57 17.71 -10.39
CA ARG A 8 11.28 16.44 -10.41
C ARG A 8 11.07 15.67 -9.10
N GLN A 9 11.18 16.34 -7.96
CA GLN A 9 10.97 15.72 -6.64
C GLN A 9 9.54 15.19 -6.51
N LEU A 10 8.54 15.97 -6.93
CA LEU A 10 7.13 15.52 -6.99
C LEU A 10 7.00 14.18 -7.73
N LYS A 11 7.51 14.09 -8.96
CA LYS A 11 7.50 12.85 -9.75
C LYS A 11 8.15 11.67 -9.03
N ILE A 12 9.31 11.90 -8.42
CA ILE A 12 10.06 10.86 -7.72
C ILE A 12 9.25 10.36 -6.52
N MET A 13 8.76 11.26 -5.68
CA MET A 13 8.02 10.91 -4.45
C MET A 13 6.70 10.20 -4.77
N THR A 14 5.94 10.68 -5.76
CA THR A 14 4.75 9.98 -6.26
C THR A 14 5.07 8.58 -6.77
N ALA A 15 6.15 8.42 -7.54
CA ALA A 15 6.53 7.12 -8.07
C ALA A 15 7.03 6.16 -6.97
N VAL A 16 7.70 6.67 -5.93
CA VAL A 16 8.12 5.89 -4.75
C VAL A 16 6.88 5.40 -3.99
N LEU A 17 5.89 6.26 -3.75
CA LEU A 17 4.64 5.87 -3.09
C LEU A 17 3.92 4.78 -3.88
N ASN A 18 3.74 4.97 -5.20
CA ASN A 18 3.07 3.98 -6.07
C ASN A 18 3.79 2.61 -6.06
N ARG A 19 5.12 2.58 -6.20
CA ARG A 19 5.88 1.32 -6.14
C ARG A 19 5.74 0.63 -4.79
N THR A 20 5.85 1.38 -3.70
CA THR A 20 5.72 0.82 -2.35
C THR A 20 4.32 0.24 -2.10
N MET A 21 3.26 0.84 -2.67
CA MET A 21 1.91 0.26 -2.62
C MET A 21 1.81 -1.06 -3.37
N LYS A 22 2.45 -1.18 -4.54
CA LYS A 22 2.49 -2.41 -5.35
C LYS A 22 3.29 -3.51 -4.67
N ASP A 23 4.43 -3.18 -4.09
CA ASP A 23 5.23 -4.13 -3.29
C ASP A 23 4.38 -4.69 -2.15
N LEU A 24 3.61 -3.83 -1.48
CA LEU A 24 2.71 -4.28 -0.42
C LEU A 24 1.63 -5.24 -0.94
N GLU A 25 0.99 -4.93 -2.06
CA GLU A 25 0.00 -5.81 -2.70
C GLU A 25 0.57 -7.18 -3.01
N TYR A 26 1.79 -7.20 -3.56
CA TYR A 26 2.50 -8.41 -3.90
C TYR A 26 2.71 -9.28 -2.65
N TYR A 27 3.30 -8.73 -1.59
CA TYR A 27 3.58 -9.49 -0.36
C TYR A 27 2.30 -9.89 0.39
N LYS A 28 1.23 -9.10 0.29
CA LYS A 28 -0.09 -9.50 0.82
C LYS A 28 -0.59 -10.75 0.11
N LYS A 29 -0.55 -10.74 -1.23
CA LYS A 29 -1.01 -11.87 -2.05
C LYS A 29 -0.17 -13.12 -1.79
N GLU A 30 1.15 -12.99 -1.76
CA GLU A 30 2.08 -14.08 -1.46
C GLU A 30 1.81 -14.68 -0.07
N GLY A 31 1.57 -13.84 0.95
CA GLY A 31 1.17 -14.30 2.29
C GLY A 31 -0.15 -15.08 2.28
N CYS A 32 -1.16 -14.63 1.53
CA CYS A 32 -2.41 -15.37 1.36
C CYS A 32 -2.19 -16.73 0.69
N GLU A 33 -1.40 -16.78 -0.40
CA GLU A 33 -1.08 -18.03 -1.10
C GLU A 33 -0.38 -19.04 -0.16
N PHE A 34 0.56 -18.58 0.66
CA PHE A 34 1.18 -19.43 1.67
C PHE A 34 0.20 -19.92 2.73
N ASN A 35 -0.69 -19.06 3.22
CA ASN A 35 -1.69 -19.47 4.20
C ASN A 35 -2.65 -20.54 3.63
N THR A 36 -3.20 -20.31 2.43
CA THR A 36 -4.06 -21.29 1.74
C THR A 36 -3.33 -22.61 1.52
N LYS A 37 -2.05 -22.58 1.13
CA LYS A 37 -1.25 -23.78 0.94
C LYS A 37 -1.03 -24.55 2.25
N ILE A 38 -0.77 -23.85 3.36
CA ILE A 38 -0.60 -24.45 4.69
C ILE A 38 -1.91 -25.14 5.12
N GLU A 39 -3.05 -24.47 4.96
CA GLU A 39 -4.36 -25.02 5.29
C GLU A 39 -4.66 -26.28 4.47
N LEU A 40 -4.39 -26.25 3.16
CA LEU A 40 -4.51 -27.42 2.30
C LEU A 40 -3.61 -28.58 2.77
N MET A 41 -2.36 -28.28 3.13
CA MET A 41 -1.42 -29.29 3.62
C MET A 41 -1.88 -29.92 4.94
N LYS A 42 -2.42 -29.11 5.86
CA LYS A 42 -3.03 -29.57 7.11
C LYS A 42 -4.24 -30.48 6.84
N ASN A 43 -5.14 -30.07 5.95
CA ASN A 43 -6.33 -30.85 5.58
C ASN A 43 -6.00 -32.17 4.88
N GLN A 44 -4.92 -32.20 4.10
CA GLN A 44 -4.41 -33.41 3.45
C GLN A 44 -3.61 -34.33 4.38
N GLY A 45 -3.40 -33.95 5.65
CA GLY A 45 -2.60 -34.73 6.59
C GLY A 45 -1.13 -34.86 6.17
N ARG A 46 -0.57 -33.81 5.55
CA ARG A 46 0.85 -33.78 5.14
C ARG A 46 1.76 -33.84 6.36
N ASP A 47 3.01 -34.20 6.11
CA ASP A 47 4.02 -34.30 7.16
C ASP A 47 4.23 -32.96 7.90
N ILE A 48 4.45 -33.05 9.21
CA ILE A 48 4.58 -31.89 10.10
C ILE A 48 5.80 -31.04 9.72
N HIS A 49 6.90 -31.67 9.33
CA HIS A 49 8.12 -30.95 8.94
C HIS A 49 7.87 -30.10 7.68
N ASP A 50 7.14 -30.65 6.71
CA ASP A 50 6.77 -29.92 5.49
C ASP A 50 5.86 -28.71 5.79
N ILE A 51 4.89 -28.89 6.71
CA ILE A 51 4.00 -27.82 7.14
C ILE A 51 4.78 -26.71 7.86
N GLN A 52 5.67 -27.07 8.79
CA GLN A 52 6.51 -26.12 9.53
C GLN A 52 7.44 -25.32 8.61
N GLN A 53 8.00 -25.97 7.59
CA GLN A 53 8.81 -25.29 6.59
C GLN A 53 7.99 -24.23 5.83
N GLN A 54 6.73 -24.54 5.51
CA GLN A 54 5.85 -23.62 4.81
C GLN A 54 5.39 -22.46 5.72
N GLU A 55 5.16 -22.73 7.02
CA GLU A 55 4.88 -21.71 8.04
C GLU A 55 6.06 -20.74 8.23
N LYS A 56 7.30 -21.25 8.13
CA LYS A 56 8.50 -20.40 8.15
C LYS A 56 8.53 -19.43 6.95
N CYS A 57 8.23 -19.91 5.74
CA CYS A 57 8.14 -19.05 4.56
C CYS A 57 7.02 -18.00 4.70
N LEU A 58 5.87 -18.37 5.27
CA LEU A 58 4.81 -17.41 5.59
C LEU A 58 5.33 -16.33 6.57
N HIS A 59 6.01 -16.75 7.63
CA HIS A 59 6.56 -15.81 8.62
C HIS A 59 7.54 -14.81 8.00
N GLU A 60 8.50 -15.30 7.19
CA GLU A 60 9.46 -14.44 6.48
C GLU A 60 8.75 -13.44 5.55
N THR A 61 7.72 -13.89 4.84
CA THR A 61 6.89 -13.02 3.97
C THR A 61 6.17 -11.94 4.75
N LEU A 62 5.58 -12.29 5.90
CA LEU A 62 4.89 -11.34 6.77
C LEU A 62 5.85 -10.31 7.40
N GLN A 63 7.10 -10.71 7.69
CA GLN A 63 8.13 -9.77 8.14
C GLN A 63 8.43 -8.72 7.06
N VAL A 64 8.59 -9.13 5.81
CA VAL A 64 8.82 -8.21 4.68
C VAL A 64 7.60 -7.31 4.46
N TYR A 65 6.39 -7.87 4.49
CA TYR A 65 5.14 -7.09 4.40
C TYR A 65 5.09 -5.98 5.45
N HIS A 66 5.43 -6.28 6.70
CA HIS A 66 5.48 -5.28 7.78
C HIS A 66 6.55 -4.20 7.56
N GLU A 67 7.69 -4.54 6.99
CA GLU A 67 8.71 -3.56 6.62
C GLU A 67 8.23 -2.65 5.48
N VAL A 68 7.59 -3.21 4.47
CA VAL A 68 7.01 -2.44 3.35
C VAL A 68 5.88 -1.54 3.84
N LEU A 69 5.05 -1.97 4.81
CA LEU A 69 4.06 -1.08 5.46
C LEU A 69 4.72 0.17 6.06
N LYS A 70 5.84 0.00 6.79
CA LYS A 70 6.57 1.13 7.39
C LYS A 70 7.13 2.07 6.33
N ARG A 71 7.70 1.50 5.24
CA ARG A 71 8.16 2.28 4.10
C ARG A 71 7.03 3.04 3.42
N LEU A 72 5.84 2.44 3.28
CA LEU A 72 4.71 3.16 2.72
C LEU A 72 4.37 4.36 3.59
N HIS A 73 4.19 4.13 4.90
CA HIS A 73 3.88 5.20 5.84
C HIS A 73 4.85 6.37 5.71
N SER A 74 6.17 6.10 5.68
CA SER A 74 7.18 7.15 5.43
C SER A 74 6.92 7.86 4.10
N SER A 75 6.84 7.14 2.98
CA SER A 75 6.67 7.74 1.65
C SER A 75 5.37 8.54 1.49
N TYR A 76 4.30 8.14 2.19
CA TYR A 76 3.04 8.86 2.24
C TYR A 76 3.23 10.21 2.95
N PHE A 77 3.83 10.21 4.14
CA PHE A 77 4.08 11.43 4.89
C PHE A 77 5.06 12.36 4.18
N ASP A 78 6.10 11.80 3.55
CA ASP A 78 7.07 12.55 2.76
C ASP A 78 6.36 13.29 1.62
N LEU A 79 5.55 12.59 0.81
CA LEU A 79 4.82 13.20 -0.30
C LEU A 79 3.76 14.20 0.18
N LYS A 80 3.01 13.86 1.24
CA LYS A 80 1.98 14.75 1.81
C LYS A 80 2.58 16.06 2.30
N THR A 81 3.68 15.97 3.06
CA THR A 81 4.39 17.15 3.58
C THR A 81 4.94 17.99 2.45
N PHE A 82 5.55 17.35 1.45
CA PHE A 82 6.07 18.05 0.27
C PHE A 82 4.97 18.79 -0.52
N LEU A 83 3.80 18.17 -0.67
CA LEU A 83 2.66 18.82 -1.33
C LEU A 83 2.17 20.03 -0.54
N THR A 84 2.01 19.90 0.78
CA THR A 84 1.63 21.03 1.64
C THR A 84 2.68 22.14 1.63
N GLU A 85 3.97 21.84 1.64
CA GLU A 85 5.02 22.87 1.68
C GLU A 85 5.12 23.67 0.37
N TYR A 86 5.02 23.01 -0.78
CA TYR A 86 5.32 23.63 -2.08
C TYR A 86 4.10 23.95 -2.93
N PHE A 87 2.94 23.40 -2.60
CA PHE A 87 1.76 23.49 -3.45
C PHE A 87 0.48 23.93 -2.74
N ASP A 88 0.45 24.14 -1.42
CA ASP A 88 -0.77 24.33 -0.60
C ASP A 88 -1.88 25.17 -1.27
N GLU A 89 -1.53 26.37 -1.74
CA GLU A 89 -2.46 27.29 -2.40
C GLU A 89 -3.10 26.69 -3.67
N LYS A 90 -2.31 25.98 -4.47
CA LYS A 90 -2.78 25.27 -5.68
C LYS A 90 -3.61 24.04 -5.35
N LEU A 91 -3.48 23.46 -4.16
CA LEU A 91 -4.21 22.26 -3.75
C LEU A 91 -5.66 22.59 -3.44
N ALA A 92 -5.90 23.78 -2.88
CA ALA A 92 -7.25 24.30 -2.62
C ALA A 92 -8.03 24.61 -3.92
N GLU A 93 -7.32 24.85 -5.03
CA GLU A 93 -7.90 25.16 -6.34
C GLU A 93 -8.22 23.92 -7.19
N ILE A 94 -7.68 22.75 -6.84
CA ILE A 94 -7.92 21.50 -7.57
C ILE A 94 -9.29 20.94 -7.17
N ASP A 95 -10.32 21.27 -7.95
CA ASP A 95 -11.66 20.68 -7.81
C ASP A 95 -11.66 19.21 -8.30
N MET A 96 -11.66 18.29 -7.36
CA MET A 96 -11.50 16.84 -7.54
C MET A 96 -12.59 16.17 -8.39
N CYS A 97 -13.71 16.83 -8.66
CA CYS A 97 -14.89 16.19 -9.27
C CYS A 97 -15.15 16.56 -10.74
N ASN A 98 -14.54 17.62 -11.29
CA ASN A 98 -14.91 18.12 -12.64
C ASN A 98 -13.74 18.71 -13.46
N LEU A 99 -12.52 18.19 -13.33
CA LEU A 99 -11.41 18.67 -14.14
C LEU A 99 -11.43 18.08 -15.57
N PRO A 100 -11.50 18.92 -16.63
CA PRO A 100 -10.95 18.55 -17.93
C PRO A 100 -9.51 18.07 -17.73
N LYS A 101 -9.00 17.15 -18.57
CA LYS A 101 -7.57 16.78 -18.52
C LYS A 101 -6.77 18.09 -18.51
N PRO A 102 -6.01 18.38 -17.45
CA PRO A 102 -5.31 19.66 -17.40
C PRO A 102 -4.34 19.77 -18.58
N ASP A 103 -4.36 20.91 -19.24
CA ASP A 103 -3.55 21.18 -20.42
C ASP A 103 -2.05 21.30 -20.10
N ASP A 104 -1.71 21.39 -18.79
CA ASP A 104 -0.36 21.55 -18.28
C ASP A 104 0.15 20.36 -17.45
N GLU A 105 1.45 20.15 -17.50
CA GLU A 105 2.15 19.03 -16.86
C GLU A 105 2.06 19.09 -15.32
N LEU A 106 2.14 20.28 -14.72
CA LEU A 106 2.14 20.42 -13.27
C LEU A 106 0.80 19.99 -12.67
N SER A 107 -0.32 20.46 -13.23
CA SER A 107 -1.65 20.08 -12.77
C SER A 107 -1.91 18.57 -12.93
N THR A 108 -1.39 17.96 -14.01
CA THR A 108 -1.44 16.49 -14.18
C THR A 108 -0.67 15.76 -13.08
N LEU A 109 0.54 16.22 -12.76
CA LEU A 109 1.38 15.62 -11.72
C LEU A 109 0.77 15.76 -10.33
N LEU A 110 0.23 16.94 -10.01
CA LEU A 110 -0.48 17.17 -8.75
C LEU A 110 -1.67 16.22 -8.65
N ARG A 111 -2.55 16.19 -9.65
CA ARG A 111 -3.70 15.26 -9.67
C ARG A 111 -3.27 13.82 -9.41
N ASN A 112 -2.23 13.34 -10.07
CA ASN A 112 -1.72 11.97 -9.87
C ASN A 112 -1.22 11.78 -8.43
N ALA A 113 -0.40 12.70 -7.91
CA ALA A 113 0.11 12.63 -6.54
C ALA A 113 -1.02 12.56 -5.51
N TYR A 114 -2.09 13.35 -5.70
CA TYR A 114 -3.29 13.31 -4.87
C TYR A 114 -4.04 11.99 -4.93
N MET A 115 -4.25 11.47 -6.14
CA MET A 115 -4.89 10.17 -6.32
C MET A 115 -4.10 9.07 -5.60
N GLU A 116 -2.77 9.07 -5.71
CA GLU A 116 -1.92 8.09 -5.03
C GLU A 116 -1.95 8.23 -3.50
N LEU A 117 -1.97 9.46 -2.96
CA LEU A 117 -2.16 9.68 -1.52
C LEU A 117 -3.51 9.17 -1.04
N ASN A 118 -4.60 9.48 -1.75
CA ASN A 118 -5.93 9.00 -1.39
C ASN A 118 -6.03 7.48 -1.47
N ASN A 119 -5.42 6.85 -2.49
CA ASN A 119 -5.36 5.40 -2.61
C ASN A 119 -4.61 4.78 -1.43
N ALA A 120 -3.45 5.35 -1.06
CA ALA A 120 -2.68 4.92 0.10
C ALA A 120 -3.51 5.07 1.38
N GLU A 121 -4.15 6.22 1.58
CA GLU A 121 -4.94 6.52 2.78
C GLU A 121 -6.17 5.61 2.90
N LEU A 122 -7.02 5.51 1.88
CA LEU A 122 -8.18 4.61 1.87
C LEU A 122 -7.76 3.18 2.21
N LYS A 123 -6.73 2.69 1.53
CA LYS A 123 -6.29 1.31 1.68
C LYS A 123 -5.67 1.04 3.05
N TYR A 124 -4.94 1.99 3.63
CA TYR A 124 -4.22 1.78 4.88
C TYR A 124 -5.04 2.17 6.12
N ASN A 125 -5.99 3.08 6.00
CA ASN A 125 -6.96 3.34 7.07
C ASN A 125 -7.85 2.09 7.26
N ILE A 126 -8.27 1.46 6.16
CA ILE A 126 -8.93 0.13 6.18
C ILE A 126 -8.02 -0.91 6.85
N LEU A 127 -6.73 -0.99 6.50
CA LEU A 127 -5.79 -1.95 7.12
C LEU A 127 -5.51 -1.66 8.62
N SER A 128 -5.48 -0.39 9.05
CA SER A 128 -5.30 -0.01 10.46
C SER A 128 -6.51 -0.41 11.31
N GLN A 129 -7.72 -0.18 10.79
CA GLN A 129 -8.97 -0.64 11.40
C GLN A 129 -9.04 -2.18 11.42
N CYS A 130 -8.55 -2.86 10.38
CA CYS A 130 -8.41 -4.30 10.40
C CYS A 130 -7.38 -4.77 11.45
N LYS A 131 -6.27 -4.07 11.69
CA LYS A 131 -5.27 -4.45 12.71
C LYS A 131 -5.77 -4.34 14.14
N GLU A 132 -6.57 -3.32 14.46
CA GLU A 132 -7.24 -3.23 15.77
C GLU A 132 -8.26 -4.37 15.96
N ASN A 133 -8.88 -4.85 14.88
CA ASN A 133 -9.74 -6.02 14.89
C ASN A 133 -8.96 -7.36 14.84
N ILE A 134 -7.74 -7.40 14.30
CA ILE A 134 -6.88 -8.61 14.23
C ILE A 134 -6.22 -8.92 15.59
N SER A 135 -6.14 -7.95 16.51
CA SER A 135 -5.76 -8.26 17.89
C SER A 135 -6.83 -9.07 18.66
N ILE A 136 -8.01 -9.30 18.05
CA ILE A 136 -9.07 -10.19 18.53
C ILE A 136 -9.10 -11.51 17.72
N SER A 137 -8.28 -11.64 16.67
CA SER A 137 -8.33 -12.77 15.71
C SER A 137 -6.94 -13.29 15.35
N THR A 138 -6.14 -13.69 16.34
CA THR A 138 -5.14 -14.76 16.15
C THR A 138 -5.79 -16.12 15.85
N GLU A 139 -7.12 -16.18 15.78
CA GLU A 139 -7.89 -17.21 15.11
C GLU A 139 -8.54 -16.60 13.87
N ASN A 140 -8.23 -17.15 12.69
CA ASN A 140 -8.90 -16.93 11.40
C ASN A 140 -8.44 -15.73 10.54
N MET A 141 -7.28 -15.88 9.88
CA MET A 141 -7.14 -15.39 8.50
C MET A 141 -7.95 -16.32 7.57
N GLN A 142 -9.28 -16.17 7.57
CA GLN A 142 -10.11 -16.82 6.56
C GLN A 142 -9.96 -16.06 5.25
N CYS A 143 -9.36 -16.72 4.26
CA CYS A 143 -9.53 -16.34 2.87
C CYS A 143 -11.02 -16.49 2.53
N ASP A 144 -11.65 -15.39 2.12
CA ASP A 144 -12.98 -15.42 1.53
C ASP A 144 -12.97 -16.37 0.33
N ASN A 145 -13.59 -17.55 0.50
CA ASN A 145 -13.91 -18.45 -0.59
C ASN A 145 -15.12 -17.87 -1.32
N ASP A 146 -14.89 -17.25 -2.48
CA ASP A 146 -15.94 -17.09 -3.47
C ASP A 146 -16.20 -18.45 -4.15
N VAL A 147 -17.50 -18.78 -4.22
CA VAL A 147 -18.21 -19.90 -4.88
C VAL A 147 -18.70 -21.02 -3.96
#